data_AF-A0A661AQ81-F1
#
_entry.id   AF-A0A661AQ81-F1
#
_cell.length_a   1.000
_cell.length_b   1.000
_cell.length_c   1.000
_cell.angle_alpha   90.00
_cell.angle_beta   90.00
_cell.angle_gamma   90.00
#
_symmetry.space_group_name_H-M   'P 1'
#
loop_
_entity.id
_entity.type
_entity.pdbx_description
1 polymer ?
#
loop_
_entity_poly.entity_id
_entity_poly.type
_entity_poly.pdbx_seq_one_letter_code
_entity_poly.pdbx_strand_id
1 'polypeptide(L)'
;MSYFVDKNICIACWGCIQICPVNAIVQNDNSAEIITNICIDCGKCKDICPLGAIERKDKISGENVREKNNIRYDEHSEKFDIVILGGGPAGLSAGYFAARVGFSVAIVERRQKFGEP
;
A
#
# COMPACT_ATOMS: atom_id res chain seq x y z
N MET A 1 -0.05 2.18 -0.78
CA MET A 1 1.13 1.52 -1.34
C MET A 1 2.19 2.58 -1.58
N SER A 2 3.43 2.19 -1.84
CA SER A 2 4.46 3.11 -2.33
C SER A 2 5.50 2.33 -3.12
N TYR A 3 6.18 3.03 -4.02
CA TYR A 3 7.39 2.51 -4.66
C TYR A 3 8.60 2.68 -3.74
N PHE A 4 9.58 1.80 -3.88
CA PHE A 4 10.84 1.79 -3.15
C PHE A 4 11.99 1.57 -4.13
N VAL A 5 13.15 2.10 -3.79
CA VAL A 5 14.38 1.97 -4.58
C VAL A 5 15.27 0.93 -3.91
N ASP A 6 15.69 -0.09 -4.64
CA ASP A 6 16.74 -1.00 -4.20
C ASP A 6 18.10 -0.31 -4.37
N LYS A 7 18.76 -0.03 -3.24
CA LYS A 7 20.05 0.66 -3.19
C LYS A 7 21.19 -0.16 -3.79
N ASN A 8 21.06 -1.49 -3.90
CA ASN A 8 22.08 -2.35 -4.51
C ASN A 8 22.06 -2.30 -6.04
N ILE A 9 20.91 -1.97 -6.63
CA ILE A 9 20.72 -1.91 -8.09
C ILE A 9 20.79 -0.46 -8.59
N CYS A 10 20.37 0.51 -7.76
CA CYS A 10 20.37 1.93 -8.12
C CYS A 10 21.79 2.45 -8.37
N ILE A 11 22.02 3.05 -9.54
CA ILE A 11 23.29 3.69 -9.92
C ILE A 11 23.29 5.22 -9.77
N ALA A 12 22.28 5.80 -9.09
CA ALA A 12 22.18 7.24 -8.92
C ALA A 12 22.18 8.06 -10.25
N CYS A 13 21.45 7.58 -11.28
CA CYS A 13 21.30 8.32 -12.55
C CYS A 13 20.27 9.46 -12.51
N TRP A 14 19.49 9.55 -11.42
CA TRP A 14 18.50 10.60 -11.14
C TRP A 14 17.29 10.72 -12.11
N GLY A 15 17.18 9.87 -13.14
CA GLY A 15 16.07 9.92 -14.10
C GLY A 15 14.68 9.79 -13.46
N CYS A 16 14.55 9.01 -12.37
CA CYS A 16 13.30 8.86 -11.64
C CYS A 16 12.84 10.16 -10.95
N ILE A 17 13.78 11.02 -10.52
CA ILE A 17 13.47 12.30 -9.86
C ILE A 17 12.77 13.23 -10.85
N GLN A 18 13.27 13.31 -12.08
CA GLN A 18 12.77 14.23 -13.10
C GLN A 18 11.36 13.90 -13.59
N ILE A 19 10.97 12.63 -13.56
CA ILE A 19 9.64 12.19 -14.04
C ILE A 19 8.57 12.18 -12.94
N CYS A 20 8.94 12.38 -11.67
CA CYS A 20 8.01 12.28 -10.57
C CYS A 20 7.03 13.48 -10.56
N PRO A 21 5.72 13.28 -10.82
CA PRO A 21 4.77 14.38 -10.96
C PRO A 21 4.44 15.08 -9.64
N VAL A 22 4.81 14.48 -8.51
CA VAL A 22 4.53 14.97 -7.15
C VAL A 22 5.79 15.22 -6.35
N ASN A 23 6.97 15.21 -6.99
CA ASN A 23 8.28 15.41 -6.34
C ASN A 23 8.51 14.53 -5.10
N ALA A 24 8.00 13.29 -5.12
CA ALA A 24 8.10 12.35 -4.01
C ALA A 24 9.47 11.64 -3.93
N ILE A 25 10.47 12.05 -4.71
CA ILE A 25 11.77 11.36 -4.79
C ILE A 25 12.88 12.36 -4.48
N VAL A 26 13.73 12.01 -3.51
CA VAL A 26 14.88 12.81 -3.09
C VAL A 26 16.19 12.07 -3.34
N GLN A 27 17.28 12.83 -3.40
CA GLN A 27 18.63 12.29 -3.47
C GLN A 27 19.11 11.97 -2.05
N ASN A 28 19.60 10.74 -1.82
CA ASN A 28 20.20 10.33 -0.56
C ASN A 28 21.49 9.53 -0.82
N ASP A 29 22.62 10.05 -0.36
CA ASP A 29 23.97 9.52 -0.61
C ASP A 29 24.19 9.20 -2.10
N ASN A 30 24.22 7.91 -2.44
CA ASN A 30 24.42 7.32 -3.77
C ASN A 30 23.16 6.64 -4.32
N SER A 31 21.97 6.97 -3.82
CA SER A 31 20.71 6.36 -4.25
C SER A 31 19.55 7.37 -4.27
N ALA A 32 18.51 7.06 -5.02
CA ALA A 32 17.24 7.78 -4.91
C ALA A 32 16.43 7.20 -3.75
N GLU A 33 15.71 8.06 -3.03
CA GLU A 33 14.79 7.66 -1.96
C GLU A 33 13.39 8.19 -2.23
N ILE A 34 12.38 7.33 -2.10
CA ILE A 34 10.98 7.68 -2.34
C ILE A 34 10.29 7.98 -1.01
N ILE A 35 9.80 9.20 -0.85
CA ILE A 35 9.04 9.63 0.31
C ILE A 35 7.62 9.08 0.21
N THR A 36 7.37 8.00 0.96
CA THR A 36 6.17 7.17 0.82
C THR A 36 4.83 7.89 1.09
N ASN A 37 4.82 8.92 1.94
CA ASN A 37 3.61 9.70 2.23
C ASN A 37 3.23 10.70 1.12
N ILE A 38 4.18 11.09 0.26
CA ILE A 38 3.94 11.98 -0.89
C ILE A 38 3.65 11.17 -2.16
N CYS A 39 4.22 9.97 -2.26
CA CYS A 39 4.04 9.09 -3.41
C CYS A 39 2.56 8.78 -3.68
N ILE A 40 2.12 8.99 -4.92
CA ILE A 40 0.75 8.74 -5.39
C ILE A 40 0.63 7.43 -6.19
N ASP A 41 1.61 6.53 -6.09
CA ASP A 41 1.60 5.21 -6.74
C ASP A 41 1.45 5.22 -8.28
N CYS A 42 1.81 6.32 -8.95
CA CYS A 42 1.61 6.48 -10.41
C CYS A 42 2.52 5.63 -11.31
N GLY A 43 3.60 5.04 -10.78
CA GLY A 43 4.45 4.09 -11.53
C GLY A 43 5.52 4.67 -12.45
N LYS A 44 5.47 5.96 -12.82
CA LYS A 44 6.40 6.56 -13.79
C LYS A 44 7.90 6.36 -13.49
N CYS A 45 8.28 6.37 -12.20
CA CYS A 45 9.65 6.14 -11.78
C CYS A 45 10.13 4.71 -12.08
N LYS A 46 9.25 3.71 -11.95
CA LYS A 46 9.54 2.32 -12.32
C LYS A 46 9.73 2.20 -13.83
N ASP A 47 8.85 2.80 -14.61
CA ASP A 47 8.86 2.67 -16.06
C ASP A 47 10.13 3.25 -16.70
N ILE A 48 10.66 4.34 -16.13
CA ILE A 48 11.88 4.97 -16.65
C ILE A 48 13.17 4.33 -16.14
N CYS A 49 13.12 3.48 -15.10
CA CYS A 49 14.34 2.94 -14.50
C CYS A 49 14.91 1.82 -15.36
N PRO A 50 16.03 2.02 -16.08
CA PRO A 50 16.54 1.02 -17.01
C PRO A 50 17.12 -0.22 -16.31
N LEU A 51 17.43 -0.09 -15.01
CA LEU A 51 17.99 -1.18 -14.20
C LEU A 51 16.93 -1.96 -13.43
N GLY A 52 15.66 -1.55 -13.47
CA GLY A 52 14.61 -2.17 -12.66
C GLY A 52 14.80 -1.99 -11.16
N ALA A 53 15.57 -0.98 -10.72
CA ALA A 53 15.86 -0.74 -9.30
C ALA A 53 14.65 -0.26 -8.47
N ILE A 54 13.45 -0.13 -9.06
CA ILE A 54 12.28 0.47 -8.42
C ILE A 54 11.13 -0.51 -8.43
N GLU A 55 10.69 -0.90 -7.23
CA GLU A 55 9.62 -1.88 -7.02
C GLU A 55 8.49 -1.30 -6.18
N ARG A 56 7.29 -1.82 -6.40
CA ARG A 56 6.15 -1.54 -5.52
C ARG A 56 6.24 -2.51 -4.35
N LYS A 57 6.36 -2.00 -3.11
CA LYS A 57 6.13 -2.85 -1.93
C LYS A 57 4.75 -2.54 -1.39
N ASP A 58 3.97 -3.59 -1.27
CA ASP A 58 2.75 -3.57 -0.48
C ASP A 58 3.20 -3.66 0.98
N LYS A 59 2.70 -2.80 1.87
CA LYS A 59 3.00 -2.89 3.32
C LYS A 59 2.36 -4.13 3.98
N ILE A 60 1.87 -5.09 3.18
CA ILE A 60 1.32 -6.36 3.64
C ILE A 60 2.48 -7.35 3.76
N SER A 61 3.37 -7.10 4.72
CA SER A 61 4.27 -8.14 5.21
C SER A 61 3.48 -9.01 6.18
N GLY A 62 2.70 -9.93 5.64
CA GLY A 62 1.92 -10.90 6.42
C GLY A 62 0.54 -11.19 5.83
N GLU A 63 0.45 -12.33 5.15
CA GLU A 63 -0.70 -13.22 5.07
C GLU A 63 -1.86 -12.94 4.10
N ASN A 64 -1.93 -13.83 3.11
CA ASN A 64 -3.11 -14.55 2.64
C ASN A 64 -4.46 -13.81 2.73
N VAL A 65 -4.92 -13.29 1.59
CA VAL A 65 -6.36 -13.15 1.32
C VAL A 65 -6.98 -14.55 1.35
N ARG A 66 -7.42 -15.01 2.54
CA ARG A 66 -8.30 -16.17 2.69
C ARG A 66 -9.71 -15.63 2.82
N GLU A 67 -10.53 -15.82 1.80
CA GLU A 67 -12.00 -15.77 1.95
C GLU A 67 -12.41 -16.88 2.93
N LYS A 68 -12.40 -16.60 4.23
CA LYS A 68 -12.98 -17.51 5.24
C LYS A 68 -14.50 -17.37 5.16
N ASN A 69 -15.12 -18.07 4.19
CA ASN A 69 -16.57 -18.24 4.07
C ASN A 69 -17.19 -19.13 5.17
N ASN A 70 -16.64 -19.14 6.40
CA ASN A 70 -17.20 -19.83 7.55
C ASN A 70 -16.57 -19.27 8.83
N ILE A 71 -17.21 -18.28 9.45
CA ILE A 71 -16.79 -17.72 10.73
C ILE A 71 -17.26 -18.67 11.83
N ARG A 72 -16.36 -19.55 12.30
CA ARG A 72 -16.39 -20.07 13.67
C ARG A 72 -15.58 -19.09 14.53
N TYR A 73 -16.15 -18.66 15.66
CA TYR A 73 -15.47 -17.84 16.65
C TYR A 73 -14.42 -18.70 17.37
N ASP A 74 -13.23 -18.82 16.77
CA ASP A 74 -12.08 -19.43 17.42
C ASP A 74 -11.32 -18.33 18.19
N GLU A 75 -10.88 -18.62 19.41
CA GLU A 75 -10.24 -17.71 20.40
C GLU A 75 -8.93 -17.03 19.94
N HIS A 76 -8.51 -17.21 18.69
CA HIS A 76 -7.44 -16.43 18.07
C HIS A 76 -8.01 -15.14 17.46
N SER A 77 -8.32 -14.17 18.31
CA SER A 77 -8.67 -12.83 17.86
C SER A 77 -7.43 -12.14 17.29
N GLU A 78 -7.32 -12.05 15.97
CA GLU A 78 -6.46 -11.05 15.34
C GLU A 78 -6.88 -9.68 15.87
N LYS A 79 -5.95 -8.98 16.51
CA LYS A 79 -6.21 -7.67 17.11
C LYS A 79 -6.13 -6.64 16.00
N PHE A 80 -7.26 -5.99 15.73
CA PHE A 80 -7.33 -4.85 14.83
C PHE A 80 -7.38 -3.56 15.65
N ASP A 81 -6.75 -2.52 15.14
CA ASP A 81 -6.83 -1.18 15.72
C ASP A 81 -8.20 -0.54 15.47
N ILE A 82 -8.80 -0.86 14.30
CA ILE A 82 -10.08 -0.30 13.85
C ILE A 82 -10.94 -1.41 13.23
N VAL A 83 -12.21 -1.46 13.61
CA VAL A 83 -13.22 -2.32 12.98
C VAL A 83 -14.29 -1.45 12.33
N ILE A 84 -14.57 -1.68 11.05
CA ILE A 84 -15.58 -0.97 10.27
C ILE A 84 -16.76 -1.90 10.01
N LEU A 85 -17.96 -1.47 10.41
CA LEU A 85 -19.20 -2.21 10.18
C LEU A 85 -19.90 -1.64 8.94
N GLY A 86 -19.88 -2.40 7.85
CA GLY A 86 -20.45 -2.02 6.56
C GLY A 86 -19.39 -1.87 5.47
N GLY A 87 -19.59 -2.57 4.36
CA GLY A 87 -18.74 -2.68 3.19
C GLY A 87 -19.15 -1.82 1.99
N GLY A 88 -20.00 -0.81 2.22
CA GLY A 88 -20.40 0.16 1.20
C GLY A 88 -19.32 1.21 0.90
N PRO A 89 -19.61 2.21 0.04
CA PRO A 89 -18.65 3.24 -0.35
C PRO A 89 -18.02 3.98 0.84
N ALA A 90 -18.84 4.28 1.87
CA ALA A 90 -18.37 4.94 3.09
C ALA A 90 -17.40 4.05 3.88
N GLY A 91 -17.74 2.77 4.08
CA GLY A 91 -16.93 1.84 4.85
C GLY A 91 -15.61 1.48 4.17
N LEU A 92 -15.63 1.22 2.87
CA LEU A 92 -14.41 0.98 2.09
C LEU A 92 -13.50 2.22 2.04
N SER A 93 -14.07 3.40 1.88
CA SER A 93 -13.30 4.66 1.91
C SER A 93 -12.65 4.87 3.28
N ALA A 94 -13.42 4.69 4.36
CA ALA A 94 -12.90 4.77 5.72
C ALA A 94 -11.77 3.76 5.95
N GLY A 95 -11.93 2.51 5.49
CA GLY A 95 -10.91 1.47 5.61
C GLY A 95 -9.65 1.78 4.82
N TYR A 96 -9.79 2.29 3.60
CA TYR A 96 -8.66 2.71 2.78
C TYR A 96 -7.84 3.82 3.46
N PHE A 97 -8.50 4.87 3.97
CA PHE A 97 -7.79 5.95 4.65
C PHE A 97 -7.16 5.48 5.97
N ALA A 98 -7.87 4.68 6.77
CA ALA A 98 -7.35 4.12 8.00
C ALA A 98 -6.11 3.22 7.77
N ALA A 99 -6.13 2.38 6.74
CA ALA A 99 -4.98 1.57 6.37
C ALA A 99 -3.79 2.42 5.87
N ARG A 100 -4.05 3.51 5.13
CA ARG A 100 -2.99 4.41 4.64
C ARG A 100 -2.23 5.11 5.76
N VAL A 101 -2.90 5.41 6.87
CA VAL A 101 -2.25 6.00 8.05
C VAL A 101 -1.58 4.94 8.96
N GLY A 102 -1.68 3.66 8.60
CA GLY A 102 -0.94 2.56 9.23
C GLY A 102 -1.72 1.74 10.24
N PHE A 103 -3.04 1.93 10.38
CA PHE A 103 -3.86 1.08 11.24
C PHE A 103 -4.11 -0.29 10.61
N SER A 104 -4.13 -1.33 11.45
CA SER A 104 -4.70 -2.63 11.10
C SER A 104 -6.23 -2.54 11.16
N VAL A 105 -6.90 -2.79 10.03
CA VAL A 105 -8.34 -2.56 9.86
C VAL A 105 -9.05 -3.83 9.44
N ALA A 106 -10.16 -4.16 10.12
CA ALA A 106 -11.11 -5.18 9.67
C ALA A 106 -12.40 -4.50 9.15
N ILE A 107 -12.91 -4.94 8.00
CA ILE A 107 -14.22 -4.53 7.50
C ILE A 107 -15.17 -5.72 7.59
N VAL A 108 -16.27 -5.54 8.29
CA VAL A 108 -17.31 -6.56 8.48
C VAL A 108 -18.55 -6.13 7.72
N GLU A 109 -18.96 -6.92 6.73
CA GLU A 109 -20.18 -6.72 5.97
C GLU A 109 -21.11 -7.91 6.19
N ARG A 110 -22.41 -7.64 6.28
CA ARG A 110 -23.44 -8.68 6.40
C ARG A 110 -23.62 -9.43 5.09
N ARG A 111 -23.50 -8.72 3.96
CA ARG A 111 -23.63 -9.29 2.62
C ARG A 111 -22.34 -10.03 2.21
N GLN A 112 -22.50 -10.98 1.29
CA GLN A 112 -21.37 -11.74 0.75
C GLN A 112 -20.50 -10.91 -0.21
N LYS A 113 -21.02 -9.79 -0.72
CA LYS A 113 -20.34 -8.87 -1.64
C LYS A 113 -20.33 -7.45 -1.09
N PHE A 114 -19.16 -6.81 -1.20
CA PHE A 114 -18.98 -5.40 -0.88
C PHE A 114 -19.59 -4.51 -1.95
N GLY A 115 -20.11 -3.34 -1.55
CA GLY A 115 -20.59 -2.31 -2.48
C GLY A 115 -21.96 -2.56 -3.14
N GLU A 116 -22.66 -3.66 -2.82
CA GLU A 116 -24.06 -3.84 -3.25
C GLU A 116 -25.01 -2.99 -2.39
N PRO A 117 -26.02 -2.32 -2.98
CA PRO A 117 -26.99 -1.49 -2.26
C PRO A 117 -27.81 -2.27 -1.23
#